data_AF-A0A520M358-F1
#
_entry.id   AF-A0A520M358-F1
#
_cell.length_a   1.000
_cell.length_b   1.000
_cell.length_c   1.000
_cell.angle_alpha   90.00
_cell.angle_beta   90.00
_cell.angle_gamma   90.00
#
_symmetry.space_group_name_H-M   'P 1'
#
loop_
_entity.id
_entity.type
_entity.pdbx_description
1 polymer ?
#
loop_
_entity_poly.entity_id
_entity_poly.type
_entity_poly.pdbx_seq_one_letter_code
_entity_poly.pdbx_strand_id
1 'polypeptide(L)'
;MPPDVNEDCPLLPSIEKPVSAKDSRAIGQERGESFYRMCLKYAQTKWVKGFPAQALLQLNRAMSADLSDSGEYLKQYPVPYASVKWILMDRPDKRGQFLANPRRHWQHYATRMSGPRAKIRTWRSWACFAIASRVLPDSEFPKDTQQIEAEGIDIPDESKIEEMLYLIGLVGECEKWKKVIKS
;
A
#
# COMPACT_ATOMS: atom_id res chain seq x y z
N MET A 1 22.06 3.22 -15.49
CA MET A 1 21.07 2.98 -14.41
C MET A 1 21.69 1.99 -13.45
N PRO A 2 21.42 2.06 -12.13
CA PRO A 2 21.86 1.01 -11.21
C PRO A 2 21.31 -0.35 -11.66
N PRO A 3 22.05 -1.45 -11.40
CA PRO A 3 21.60 -2.79 -11.73
C PRO A 3 20.30 -3.12 -10.99
N ASP A 4 19.55 -4.07 -11.53
CA ASP A 4 18.37 -4.62 -10.84
C ASP A 4 18.85 -5.43 -9.63
N VAL A 5 18.19 -5.23 -8.49
CA VAL A 5 18.57 -5.77 -7.17
C VAL A 5 17.59 -6.84 -6.73
N ASN A 6 16.29 -6.64 -6.99
CA ASN A 6 15.23 -7.59 -6.64
C ASN A 6 14.59 -8.14 -7.92
N GLU A 7 14.15 -9.40 -7.86
CA GLU A 7 13.27 -9.97 -8.89
C GLU A 7 11.91 -9.27 -8.91
N ASP A 8 11.20 -9.42 -10.02
CA ASP A 8 9.89 -8.81 -10.20
C ASP A 8 8.87 -9.30 -9.14
N CYS A 9 8.12 -8.36 -8.53
CA CYS A 9 6.95 -8.75 -7.75
C CYS A 9 5.87 -9.30 -8.69
N PRO A 10 5.45 -10.58 -8.55
CA PRO A 10 4.52 -11.21 -9.50
C PRO A 10 3.09 -10.69 -9.38
N LEU A 11 2.80 -9.90 -8.32
CA LEU A 11 1.49 -9.30 -8.05
C LEU A 11 1.38 -7.86 -8.59
N LEU A 12 2.43 -7.38 -9.24
CA LEU A 12 2.47 -6.06 -9.87
C LEU A 12 2.66 -6.22 -11.38
N PRO A 13 2.28 -5.19 -12.17
CA PRO A 13 2.46 -5.24 -13.61
C PRO A 13 3.94 -5.25 -13.97
N SER A 14 4.32 -6.13 -14.90
CA SER A 14 5.65 -6.12 -15.50
C SER A 14 5.98 -4.76 -16.12
N ILE A 15 7.26 -4.40 -16.07
CA ILE A 15 7.77 -3.13 -16.58
C ILE A 15 8.66 -3.37 -17.80
N GLU A 16 8.22 -2.91 -18.97
CA GLU A 16 9.09 -2.87 -20.16
C GLU A 16 10.14 -1.75 -20.04
N LYS A 17 9.76 -0.65 -19.39
CA LYS A 17 10.61 0.53 -19.17
C LYS A 17 10.41 1.04 -17.73
N PRO A 18 11.49 1.41 -17.02
CA PRO A 18 11.39 1.99 -15.69
C PRO A 18 10.52 3.25 -15.67
N VAL A 19 9.58 3.32 -14.73
CA VAL A 19 8.79 4.53 -14.47
C VAL A 19 9.56 5.46 -13.54
N SER A 20 9.52 6.76 -13.82
CA SER A 20 10.27 7.78 -13.10
C SER A 20 9.37 8.82 -12.41
N ALA A 21 9.99 9.66 -11.57
CA ALA A 21 9.31 10.81 -10.99
C ALA A 21 8.80 11.81 -12.04
N LYS A 22 9.41 11.86 -13.23
CA LYS A 22 8.95 12.71 -14.34
C LYS A 22 7.61 12.22 -14.87
N ASP A 23 7.47 10.91 -15.06
CA ASP A 23 6.23 10.29 -15.54
C ASP A 23 5.11 10.48 -14.52
N SER A 24 5.43 10.37 -13.22
CA SER A 24 4.46 10.63 -12.15
C SER A 24 3.96 12.08 -12.13
N ARG A 25 4.82 13.05 -12.43
CA ARG A 25 4.42 14.46 -12.54
C ARG A 25 3.59 14.73 -13.79
N ALA A 26 3.82 14.01 -14.88
CA ALA A 26 3.12 14.20 -16.14
C ALA A 26 1.62 13.86 -16.07
N ILE A 27 1.21 12.95 -15.16
CA ILE A 27 -0.21 12.62 -14.93
C ILE A 27 -0.99 13.77 -14.27
N GLY A 28 -0.30 14.74 -13.66
CA GLY A 28 -0.94 15.91 -13.07
C GLY A 28 -1.87 15.58 -11.89
N GLN A 29 -3.07 16.14 -11.91
CA GLN A 29 -4.08 15.98 -10.84
C GLN A 29 -5.08 14.85 -11.11
N GLU A 30 -5.02 14.20 -12.27
CA GLU A 30 -5.88 13.05 -12.55
C GLU A 30 -5.55 11.90 -11.59
N ARG A 31 -6.59 11.30 -11.01
CA ARG A 31 -6.47 10.17 -10.07
C ARG A 31 -7.16 8.91 -10.58
N GLY A 32 -7.55 8.85 -11.85
CA GLY A 32 -8.23 7.71 -12.48
C GLY A 32 -7.38 6.44 -12.64
N GLU A 33 -7.87 5.51 -13.46
CA GLU A 33 -7.19 4.23 -13.74
C GLU A 33 -5.76 4.40 -14.27
N SER A 34 -5.49 5.42 -15.11
CA SER A 34 -4.13 5.70 -15.62
C SER A 34 -3.15 6.04 -14.50
N PHE A 35 -3.59 6.80 -13.49
CA PHE A 35 -2.79 7.11 -12.31
C PHE A 35 -2.52 5.85 -11.48
N TYR A 36 -3.54 5.01 -11.30
CA TYR A 36 -3.41 3.73 -10.61
C TYR A 36 -2.40 2.80 -11.30
N ARG A 37 -2.55 2.60 -12.62
CA ARG A 37 -1.62 1.83 -13.47
C ARG A 37 -0.19 2.31 -13.34
N MET A 38 0.02 3.62 -13.40
CA MET A 38 1.33 4.23 -13.22
C MET A 38 1.89 3.92 -11.83
N CYS A 39 1.09 4.05 -10.77
CA CYS A 39 1.55 3.83 -9.40
C CYS A 39 2.01 2.40 -9.19
N LEU A 40 1.32 1.41 -9.75
CA LEU A 40 1.74 0.00 -9.67
C LEU A 40 3.05 -0.25 -10.43
N LYS A 41 3.18 0.25 -11.68
CA LYS A 41 4.43 0.13 -12.45
C LYS A 41 5.60 0.88 -11.79
N TYR A 42 5.30 2.00 -11.13
CA TYR A 42 6.31 2.75 -10.40
C TYR A 42 6.74 2.04 -9.12
N ALA A 43 5.80 1.40 -8.41
CA ALA A 43 6.11 0.51 -7.31
C ALA A 43 7.03 -0.63 -7.75
N GLN A 44 6.72 -1.29 -8.87
CA GLN A 44 7.57 -2.32 -9.48
C GLN A 44 8.97 -1.79 -9.77
N THR A 45 9.07 -0.63 -10.40
CA THR A 45 10.37 0.00 -10.72
C THR A 45 11.17 0.28 -9.44
N LYS A 46 10.53 0.78 -8.38
CA LYS A 46 11.20 1.04 -7.10
C LYS A 46 11.64 -0.25 -6.42
N TRP A 47 10.80 -1.27 -6.46
CA TRP A 47 11.10 -2.57 -5.92
C TRP A 47 12.32 -3.21 -6.58
N VAL A 48 12.31 -3.35 -7.91
CA VAL A 48 13.40 -3.96 -8.70
C VAL A 48 14.73 -3.22 -8.46
N LYS A 49 14.68 -1.89 -8.30
CA LYS A 49 15.87 -1.08 -8.02
C LYS A 49 16.33 -1.08 -6.55
N GLY A 50 15.75 -1.92 -5.69
CA GLY A 50 16.17 -2.06 -4.29
C GLY A 50 15.65 -0.96 -3.35
N PHE A 51 14.54 -0.31 -3.70
CA PHE A 51 13.91 0.75 -2.89
C PHE A 51 12.54 0.33 -2.35
N PRO A 52 12.46 -0.64 -1.42
CA PRO A 52 11.20 -1.23 -0.97
C PRO A 52 10.31 -0.23 -0.23
N ALA A 53 10.88 0.65 0.61
CA ALA A 53 10.10 1.72 1.25
C ALA A 53 9.42 2.64 0.20
N GLN A 54 10.13 2.98 -0.88
CA GLN A 54 9.55 3.81 -1.95
C GLN A 54 8.52 3.04 -2.77
N ALA A 55 8.68 1.72 -2.94
CA ALA A 55 7.67 0.87 -3.57
C ALA A 55 6.36 0.88 -2.76
N LEU A 56 6.42 0.68 -1.44
CA LEU A 56 5.26 0.76 -0.55
C LEU A 56 4.58 2.15 -0.61
N LEU A 57 5.35 3.23 -0.68
CA LEU A 57 4.80 4.58 -0.88
C LEU A 57 4.02 4.70 -2.20
N GLN A 58 4.48 4.08 -3.29
CA GLN A 58 3.74 4.07 -4.55
C GLN A 58 2.49 3.20 -4.49
N LEU A 59 2.49 2.09 -3.75
CA LEU A 59 1.28 1.30 -3.51
C LEU A 59 0.22 2.09 -2.72
N ASN A 60 0.63 2.86 -1.71
CA ASN A 60 -0.28 3.76 -1.01
C ASN A 60 -0.87 4.83 -1.92
N ARG A 61 -0.06 5.37 -2.85
CA ARG A 61 -0.55 6.31 -3.86
C ARG A 61 -1.54 5.65 -4.81
N ALA A 62 -1.29 4.41 -5.26
CA ALA A 62 -2.27 3.64 -6.03
C ALA A 62 -3.59 3.51 -5.26
N MET A 63 -3.55 3.24 -3.95
CA MET A 63 -4.74 3.15 -3.11
C MET A 63 -5.52 4.47 -2.95
N SER A 64 -4.96 5.61 -3.35
CA SER A 64 -5.69 6.89 -3.40
C SER A 64 -6.34 7.19 -4.75
N ALA A 65 -6.17 6.32 -5.75
CA ALA A 65 -6.76 6.49 -7.07
C ALA A 65 -8.29 6.50 -7.00
N ASP A 66 -8.92 7.41 -7.75
CA ASP A 66 -10.34 7.46 -8.05
C ASP A 66 -10.70 6.37 -9.07
N LEU A 67 -11.27 5.28 -8.56
CA LEU A 67 -11.44 4.04 -9.29
C LEU A 67 -12.94 3.71 -9.33
N SER A 68 -13.40 3.21 -10.46
CA SER A 68 -14.73 2.63 -10.62
C SER A 68 -14.67 1.10 -10.50
N ASP A 69 -15.74 0.49 -10.02
CA ASP A 69 -15.84 -0.97 -9.84
C ASP A 69 -15.78 -1.77 -11.16
N SER A 70 -16.02 -1.10 -12.29
CA SER A 70 -16.10 -1.71 -13.62
C SER A 70 -14.78 -1.74 -14.40
N GLY A 71 -13.67 -1.29 -13.81
CA GLY A 71 -12.37 -1.26 -14.50
C GLY A 71 -11.81 -2.65 -14.74
N GLU A 72 -11.62 -3.04 -16.00
CA GLU A 72 -11.03 -4.35 -16.38
C GLU A 72 -9.65 -4.53 -15.74
N TYR A 73 -8.90 -3.44 -15.57
CA TYR A 73 -7.59 -3.49 -14.93
C TYR A 73 -7.62 -3.92 -13.47
N LEU A 74 -8.70 -3.60 -12.73
CA LEU A 74 -8.83 -3.98 -11.33
C LEU A 74 -9.16 -5.45 -11.13
N LYS A 75 -9.62 -6.14 -12.18
CA LYS A 75 -9.77 -7.60 -12.15
C LYS A 75 -8.40 -8.26 -12.17
N GLN A 76 -7.47 -7.74 -12.97
CA GLN A 76 -6.11 -8.26 -13.07
C GLN A 76 -5.22 -7.78 -11.90
N TYR A 77 -5.30 -6.50 -11.56
CA TYR A 77 -4.52 -5.85 -10.51
C TYR A 77 -5.43 -5.17 -9.49
N PRO A 78 -6.01 -5.93 -8.54
CA PRO A 78 -6.87 -5.37 -7.51
C PRO A 78 -6.10 -4.42 -6.58
N VAL A 79 -6.83 -3.70 -5.71
CA VAL A 79 -6.25 -2.85 -4.65
C VAL A 79 -5.07 -3.59 -4.00
N PRO A 80 -3.85 -2.99 -3.94
CA PRO A 80 -2.60 -3.74 -3.85
C PRO A 80 -2.25 -4.24 -2.44
N TYR A 81 -3.21 -4.74 -1.68
CA TYR A 81 -3.00 -5.37 -0.37
C TYR A 81 -2.09 -6.59 -0.45
N ALA A 82 -2.28 -7.44 -1.47
CA ALA A 82 -1.47 -8.63 -1.67
C ALA A 82 -0.02 -8.26 -2.01
N SER A 83 0.20 -7.24 -2.85
CA SER A 83 1.53 -6.72 -3.18
C SER A 83 2.21 -6.11 -1.95
N VAL A 84 1.47 -5.37 -1.11
CA VAL A 84 1.99 -4.88 0.18
C VAL A 84 2.45 -6.06 1.04
N LYS A 85 1.60 -7.05 1.27
CA LYS A 85 1.95 -8.24 2.08
C LYS A 85 3.19 -8.94 1.51
N TRP A 86 3.25 -9.15 0.21
CA TRP A 86 4.36 -9.84 -0.45
C TRP A 86 5.70 -9.12 -0.22
N ILE A 87 5.73 -7.79 -0.39
CA ILE A 87 6.94 -6.98 -0.13
C ILE A 87 7.37 -7.09 1.34
N LEU A 88 6.42 -7.08 2.29
CA LEU A 88 6.73 -7.16 3.71
C LEU A 88 7.24 -8.56 4.11
N MET A 89 6.68 -9.62 3.53
CA MET A 89 7.08 -11.01 3.78
C MET A 89 8.49 -11.32 3.26
N ASP A 90 8.91 -10.67 2.18
CA ASP A 90 10.26 -10.83 1.62
C ASP A 90 11.37 -10.33 2.57
N ARG A 91 11.05 -9.43 3.51
CA ARG A 91 11.98 -8.87 4.50
C ARG A 91 13.27 -8.32 3.86
N PRO A 92 13.15 -7.35 2.92
CA PRO A 92 14.30 -6.80 2.20
C PRO A 92 15.29 -6.07 3.14
N ASP A 93 14.85 -5.67 4.34
CA ASP A 93 15.70 -5.13 5.40
C ASP A 93 16.75 -6.13 5.91
N LYS A 94 16.45 -7.43 5.91
CA LYS A 94 17.43 -8.48 6.25
C LYS A 94 18.52 -8.61 5.17
N ARG A 95 18.29 -8.08 3.97
CA ARG A 95 19.28 -7.97 2.87
C ARG A 95 19.89 -6.57 2.76
N GLY A 96 19.73 -5.72 3.77
CA GLY A 96 20.32 -4.39 3.84
C GLY A 96 19.57 -3.29 3.07
N GLN A 97 18.38 -3.57 2.54
CA GLN A 97 17.57 -2.55 1.87
C GLN A 97 16.73 -1.77 2.88
N PHE A 98 16.60 -0.45 2.69
CA PHE A 98 15.84 0.37 3.62
C PHE A 98 14.32 0.16 3.47
N LEU A 99 13.71 -0.46 4.49
CA LEU A 99 12.25 -0.69 4.60
C LEU A 99 11.53 0.34 5.49
N ALA A 100 12.28 1.15 6.26
CA ALA A 100 11.75 2.02 7.31
C ALA A 100 10.94 1.24 8.37
N ASN A 101 9.91 1.86 8.97
CA ASN A 101 8.91 1.16 9.79
C ASN A 101 7.53 1.26 9.11
N PRO A 102 7.13 0.25 8.32
CA PRO A 102 5.85 0.27 7.60
C PRO A 102 4.63 0.35 8.53
N ARG A 103 4.68 -0.31 9.69
CA ARG A 103 3.59 -0.28 10.68
C ARG A 103 3.32 1.15 11.16
N ARG A 104 4.36 1.85 11.62
CA ARG A 104 4.22 3.27 12.04
C ARG A 104 3.78 4.15 10.89
N HIS A 105 4.33 3.94 9.70
CA HIS A 105 3.96 4.71 8.52
C HIS A 105 2.45 4.67 8.26
N TRP A 106 1.82 3.49 8.24
CA TRP A 106 0.37 3.40 8.01
C TRP A 106 -0.48 3.86 9.19
N GLN A 107 0.01 3.73 10.43
CA GLN A 107 -0.64 4.32 11.60
C GLN A 107 -0.75 5.84 11.44
N HIS A 108 0.39 6.52 11.24
CA HIS A 108 0.44 7.96 11.03
C HIS A 108 -0.34 8.39 9.80
N TYR A 109 -0.28 7.62 8.71
CA TYR A 109 -1.01 7.95 7.50
C TYR A 109 -2.54 7.88 7.70
N ALA A 110 -3.02 6.90 8.46
CA ALA A 110 -4.45 6.74 8.74
C ALA A 110 -5.01 7.90 9.58
N THR A 111 -4.26 8.37 10.58
CA THR A 111 -4.70 9.41 11.52
C THR A 111 -4.52 10.85 11.02
N ARG A 112 -3.83 11.03 9.88
CA ARG A 112 -3.57 12.34 9.25
C ARG A 112 -4.29 12.53 7.92
N MET A 113 -5.16 11.60 7.54
CA MET A 113 -5.78 11.60 6.22
C MET A 113 -6.72 12.80 6.02
N SER A 114 -6.52 13.51 4.92
CA SER A 114 -7.37 14.64 4.52
C SER A 114 -7.55 14.72 3.00
N GLY A 115 -8.47 15.58 2.57
CA GLY A 115 -8.75 15.83 1.15
C GLY A 115 -9.68 14.81 0.50
N PRO A 116 -9.66 14.69 -0.84
CA PRO A 116 -10.55 13.81 -1.58
C PRO A 116 -10.46 12.37 -1.09
N ARG A 117 -11.64 11.75 -0.95
CA ARG A 117 -11.80 10.34 -0.55
C ARG A 117 -11.07 10.00 0.76
N ALA A 118 -10.88 10.98 1.66
CA ALA A 118 -10.14 10.79 2.92
C ALA A 118 -10.66 9.58 3.70
N LYS A 119 -11.98 9.42 3.80
CA LYS A 119 -12.60 8.31 4.54
C LYS A 119 -12.09 6.94 4.06
N ILE A 120 -12.27 6.59 2.79
CA ILE A 120 -11.80 5.28 2.29
C ILE A 120 -10.27 5.18 2.32
N ARG A 121 -9.54 6.28 2.11
CA ARG A 121 -8.07 6.27 2.22
C ARG A 121 -7.60 5.97 3.65
N THR A 122 -8.28 6.47 4.67
CA THR A 122 -8.03 6.12 6.08
C THR A 122 -8.20 4.63 6.29
N TRP A 123 -9.31 4.04 5.83
CA TRP A 123 -9.58 2.61 6.02
C TRP A 123 -8.65 1.70 5.21
N ARG A 124 -8.24 2.11 4.01
CA ARG A 124 -7.17 1.44 3.25
C ARG A 124 -5.83 1.52 3.98
N SER A 125 -5.55 2.63 4.67
CA SER A 125 -4.34 2.76 5.50
C SER A 125 -4.39 1.84 6.72
N TRP A 126 -5.51 1.80 7.45
CA TRP A 126 -5.71 0.85 8.55
C TRP A 126 -5.62 -0.60 8.11
N ALA A 127 -6.17 -0.92 6.94
CA ALA A 127 -6.04 -2.24 6.31
C ALA A 127 -4.57 -2.64 6.06
N CYS A 128 -3.72 -1.70 5.63
CA CYS A 128 -2.29 -1.94 5.48
C CYS A 128 -1.54 -1.99 6.82
N PHE A 129 -1.95 -1.18 7.80
CA PHE A 129 -1.45 -1.27 9.18
C PHE A 129 -1.69 -2.67 9.77
N ALA A 130 -2.88 -3.24 9.57
CA ALA A 130 -3.22 -4.58 10.03
C ALA A 130 -2.36 -5.66 9.34
N ILE A 131 -2.17 -5.56 8.02
CA ILE A 131 -1.25 -6.44 7.27
C ILE A 131 0.17 -6.35 7.82
N ALA A 132 0.71 -5.15 8.02
CA ALA A 132 2.05 -4.96 8.58
C ALA A 132 2.16 -5.45 10.03
N SER A 133 1.09 -5.35 10.80
CA SER A 133 1.01 -5.84 12.17
C SER A 133 1.06 -7.36 12.26
N ARG A 134 0.44 -8.04 11.30
CA ARG A 134 0.48 -9.51 11.16
C ARG A 134 1.81 -10.03 10.65
N VAL A 135 2.39 -9.35 9.67
CA VAL A 135 3.58 -9.84 8.94
C VAL A 135 4.89 -9.55 9.68
N LEU A 136 5.01 -8.35 10.26
CA LEU A 136 6.27 -7.91 10.85
C LEU A 136 6.29 -8.17 12.36
N PRO A 137 7.43 -8.52 12.96
CA PRO A 137 7.53 -8.67 14.41
C PRO A 137 7.46 -7.30 15.10
N ASP A 138 6.68 -7.18 16.18
CA ASP A 138 6.52 -5.91 16.94
C ASP A 138 7.81 -5.44 17.62
N SER A 139 8.72 -6.36 17.95
CA SER A 139 10.04 -6.03 18.50
C SER A 139 10.92 -5.25 17.52
N GLU A 140 10.77 -5.47 16.21
CA GLU A 140 11.56 -4.77 15.17
C GLU A 140 10.79 -3.61 14.53
N PHE A 141 9.47 -3.78 14.38
CA PHE A 141 8.58 -2.80 13.73
C PHE A 141 7.44 -2.38 14.67
N PRO A 142 7.75 -1.81 15.83
CA PRO A 142 6.73 -1.46 16.81
C PRO A 142 5.81 -0.37 16.26
N LYS A 143 4.55 -0.39 16.67
CA LYS A 143 3.63 0.75 16.51
C LYS A 143 4.16 1.99 17.25
N ASP A 144 3.55 3.14 17.01
CA ASP A 144 3.90 4.38 17.71
C ASP A 144 2.99 4.56 18.93
N THR A 145 3.42 4.06 20.09
CA THR A 145 2.67 4.13 21.35
C THR A 145 2.57 5.54 21.89
N GLN A 146 3.60 6.36 21.67
CA GLN A 146 3.59 7.76 22.07
C GLN A 146 2.48 8.53 21.35
N GLN A 147 2.31 8.30 20.04
CA GLN A 147 1.21 8.90 19.29
C GLN A 147 -0.16 8.44 19.82
N ILE A 148 -0.31 7.14 20.10
CA ILE A 148 -1.56 6.57 20.62
C ILE A 148 -1.98 7.25 21.91
N GLU A 149 -1.05 7.36 22.86
CA GLU A 149 -1.29 7.94 24.18
C GLU A 149 -1.54 9.45 24.09
N ALA A 150 -0.70 10.19 23.35
CA ALA A 150 -0.79 11.65 23.26
C ALA A 150 -2.04 12.15 22.53
N GLU A 151 -2.56 11.37 21.58
CA GLU A 151 -3.67 11.78 20.71
C GLU A 151 -4.96 11.00 20.98
N GLY A 152 -4.94 10.03 21.90
CA GLY A 152 -6.09 9.18 22.19
C GLY A 152 -6.54 8.35 20.98
N ILE A 153 -5.59 7.85 20.18
CA ILE A 153 -5.92 7.10 18.95
C ILE A 153 -6.47 5.73 19.33
N ASP A 154 -7.71 5.48 18.95
CA ASP A 154 -8.29 4.14 18.94
C ASP A 154 -7.89 3.40 17.65
N ILE A 155 -7.04 2.39 17.77
CA ILE A 155 -6.64 1.56 16.62
C ILE A 155 -7.78 0.59 16.33
N PRO A 156 -8.39 0.66 15.13
CA PRO A 156 -9.50 -0.23 14.80
C PRO A 156 -9.04 -1.67 14.74
N ASP A 157 -9.88 -2.57 15.23
CA ASP A 157 -9.68 -4.00 15.03
C ASP A 157 -9.97 -4.42 13.58
N GLU A 158 -9.62 -5.67 13.26
CA GLU A 158 -9.80 -6.20 11.91
C GLU A 158 -11.28 -6.27 11.50
N SER A 159 -12.20 -6.49 12.45
CA SER A 159 -13.64 -6.51 12.20
C SER A 159 -14.16 -5.14 11.76
N LYS A 160 -13.68 -4.07 12.39
CA LYS A 160 -14.06 -2.71 12.02
C LYS A 160 -13.48 -2.31 10.68
N ILE A 161 -12.23 -2.72 10.39
CA ILE A 161 -11.64 -2.52 9.06
C ILE A 161 -12.45 -3.25 7.99
N GLU A 162 -12.85 -4.50 8.26
CA GLU A 162 -13.69 -5.30 7.36
C GLU A 162 -15.01 -4.60 7.03
N GLU A 163 -15.74 -4.19 8.07
CA GLU A 163 -17.02 -3.48 7.96
C GLU A 163 -16.85 -2.23 7.07
N MET A 164 -15.82 -1.43 7.33
CA MET A 164 -15.64 -0.17 6.64
C MET A 164 -15.18 -0.36 5.19
N LEU A 165 -14.32 -1.33 4.90
CA LEU A 165 -14.00 -1.66 3.51
C LEU A 165 -15.21 -2.19 2.74
N TYR A 166 -16.10 -2.94 3.40
CA TYR A 166 -17.34 -3.40 2.78
C TYR A 166 -18.30 -2.23 2.49
N LEU A 167 -18.46 -1.31 3.44
CA LEU A 167 -19.43 -0.22 3.32
C LEU A 167 -19.03 0.90 2.33
N ILE A 168 -17.74 1.21 2.22
CA ILE A 168 -17.27 2.38 1.45
C ILE A 168 -16.11 2.09 0.49
N GLY A 169 -15.64 0.84 0.42
CA GLY A 169 -14.65 0.39 -0.54
C GLY A 169 -15.25 0.05 -1.89
N LEU A 170 -14.41 -0.44 -2.80
CA LEU A 170 -14.84 -1.00 -4.08
C LEU A 170 -15.56 -2.35 -3.86
N VAL A 171 -16.41 -2.72 -4.81
CA VAL A 171 -17.08 -4.02 -4.78
C VAL A 171 -16.04 -5.15 -4.78
N GLY A 172 -16.14 -6.03 -3.78
CA GLY A 172 -15.20 -7.14 -3.60
C GLY A 172 -13.86 -6.75 -2.96
N GLU A 173 -13.64 -5.48 -2.59
CA GLU A 173 -12.38 -5.02 -1.96
C GLU A 173 -12.18 -5.65 -0.58
N CYS A 174 -13.23 -5.69 0.23
CA CYS A 174 -13.22 -6.27 1.56
C CYS A 174 -12.79 -7.74 1.53
N GLU A 175 -13.39 -8.54 0.65
CA GLU A 175 -13.12 -9.97 0.49
C GLU A 175 -11.66 -10.21 0.07
N LYS A 176 -11.13 -9.37 -0.82
CA LYS A 176 -9.72 -9.42 -1.24
C LYS A 176 -8.79 -9.11 -0.08
N TRP A 177 -9.09 -8.09 0.73
CA TRP A 177 -8.30 -7.77 1.92
C TRP A 177 -8.36 -8.90 2.96
N LYS A 178 -9.55 -9.45 3.25
CA LYS A 178 -9.73 -10.59 4.17
C LYS A 178 -8.89 -11.80 3.74
N LYS A 179 -8.83 -12.11 2.45
CA LYS A 179 -8.00 -13.19 1.92
C LYS A 179 -6.51 -12.95 2.19
N VAL A 180 -6.06 -11.71 2.07
CA VAL A 180 -4.67 -11.32 2.34
C VAL A 180 -4.33 -11.43 3.83
N ILE A 181 -5.21 -11.01 4.75
CA ILE A 181 -4.89 -11.01 6.19
C ILE A 181 -5.01 -12.40 6.84
N LYS A 182 -5.80 -13.30 6.26
CA LYS A 182 -5.99 -14.68 6.73
C LYS A 182 -5.01 -15.70 6.15
N SER A 183 -4.40 -15.40 5.01
CA SER A 183 -3.32 -16.22 4.43
C SER A 183 -2.00 -16.02 5.18
#